data_AF-A0A368B358-F1
#
_entry.id   AF-A0A368B358-F1
#
_cell.length_a   1.000
_cell.length_b   1.000
_cell.length_c   1.000
_cell.angle_alpha   90.00
_cell.angle_beta   90.00
_cell.angle_gamma   90.00
#
_symmetry.space_group_name_H-M   'P 1'
#
loop_
_entity.id
_entity.type
_entity.pdbx_description
1 polymer ?
#
loop_
_entity_poly.entity_id
_entity_poly.type
_entity_poly.pdbx_seq_one_letter_code
_entity_poly.pdbx_strand_id
1 'polypeptide(L)'
;MAKAYIMMNCHLGEEKEVIQSLQKIVGIKEAHGTLGLYDIVAQIECTTDEKIQEIVTQQIRKIPKIHSSMTLTSSESGQLFQIAEKLVGAMLGKNSSQAYVVFHCEKGQEYPTLKNLCKIPEIKEADVVFGYYDVICRVESSSEEVLQDVITRAIRGLPNLKTSMTLNIIKEQESK
;
A
#
# COMPACT_ATOMS: atom_id res chain seq x y z
N MET A 1 0.32 13.90 10.68
CA MET A 1 -0.89 13.06 10.50
C MET A 1 -0.44 11.62 10.65
N ALA A 2 -1.23 10.82 11.37
CA ALA A 2 -0.98 9.40 11.54
C ALA A 2 -1.45 8.66 10.29
N LYS A 3 -0.76 7.59 9.92
CA LYS A 3 -1.05 6.82 8.71
C LYS A 3 -0.78 5.35 8.95
N ALA A 4 -1.61 4.48 8.37
CA ALA A 4 -1.36 3.05 8.38
C ALA A 4 -1.88 2.37 7.10
N TYR A 5 -1.44 1.14 6.90
CA TYR A 5 -1.90 0.25 5.85
C TYR A 5 -2.47 -1.01 6.49
N ILE A 6 -3.68 -1.38 6.10
CA ILE A 6 -4.38 -2.56 6.59
C ILE A 6 -4.46 -3.54 5.44
N MET A 7 -3.79 -4.68 5.57
CA MET A 7 -3.90 -5.79 4.63
C MET A 7 -4.90 -6.80 5.19
N MET A 8 -5.83 -7.25 4.37
CA MET A 8 -6.97 -8.04 4.82
C MET A 8 -7.18 -9.25 3.92
N ASN A 9 -7.67 -10.32 4.53
CA ASN A 9 -8.30 -11.42 3.80
C ASN A 9 -9.79 -11.41 4.07
N CYS A 10 -10.57 -11.68 3.05
CA CYS A 10 -12.02 -11.82 3.17
C CYS A 10 -12.51 -13.16 2.60
N HIS A 11 -13.81 -13.39 2.70
CA HIS A 11 -14.43 -14.51 2.01
C HIS A 11 -14.31 -14.34 0.50
N LEU A 12 -14.10 -15.44 -0.20
CA LEU A 12 -13.92 -15.47 -1.66
C LEU A 12 -15.13 -14.83 -2.37
N GLY A 13 -14.87 -13.86 -3.24
CA GLY A 13 -15.90 -13.18 -4.03
C GLY A 13 -16.59 -12.01 -3.31
N GLU A 14 -16.22 -11.74 -2.06
CA GLU A 14 -16.79 -10.67 -1.24
C GLU A 14 -15.94 -9.39 -1.26
N GLU A 15 -14.83 -9.36 -2.02
CA GLU A 15 -13.83 -8.30 -1.99
C GLU A 15 -14.47 -6.94 -2.29
N LYS A 16 -15.34 -6.88 -3.31
CA LYS A 16 -16.03 -5.64 -3.72
C LYS A 16 -16.92 -5.06 -2.62
N GLU A 17 -17.65 -5.90 -1.88
CA GLU A 17 -18.54 -5.42 -0.82
C GLU A 17 -17.75 -4.93 0.39
N VAL A 18 -16.65 -5.62 0.72
CA VAL A 18 -15.74 -5.19 1.79
C VAL A 18 -15.10 -3.86 1.41
N ILE A 19 -14.61 -3.69 0.18
CA ILE A 19 -14.05 -2.41 -0.32
C ILE A 19 -15.07 -1.29 -0.23
N GLN A 20 -16.31 -1.50 -0.69
CA GLN A 20 -17.38 -0.51 -0.58
C GLN A 20 -17.71 -0.14 0.88
N SER A 21 -17.60 -1.10 1.80
CA SER A 21 -17.81 -0.85 3.23
C SER A 21 -16.65 -0.04 3.83
N LEU A 22 -15.41 -0.36 3.47
CA LEU A 22 -14.21 0.37 3.88
C LEU A 22 -14.25 1.83 3.39
N GLN A 23 -14.64 2.07 2.14
CA GLN A 23 -14.72 3.42 1.57
C GLN A 23 -15.74 4.34 2.26
N LYS A 24 -16.70 3.78 3.02
CA LYS A 24 -17.66 4.56 3.82
C LYS A 24 -17.11 4.99 5.18
N ILE A 25 -15.98 4.41 5.61
CA ILE A 25 -15.37 4.69 6.90
C ILE A 25 -14.56 5.98 6.82
N VAL A 26 -14.88 6.95 7.68
CA VAL A 26 -14.11 8.19 7.80
C VAL A 26 -12.66 7.87 8.20
N GLY A 27 -11.71 8.40 7.43
CA GLY A 27 -10.28 8.17 7.64
C GLY A 27 -9.66 7.17 6.66
N ILE A 28 -10.46 6.33 5.99
CA ILE A 28 -9.97 5.53 4.86
C ILE A 28 -9.70 6.48 3.69
N LYS A 29 -8.44 6.52 3.24
CA LYS A 29 -8.00 7.30 2.08
C LYS A 29 -8.27 6.54 0.78
N GLU A 30 -7.93 5.26 0.78
CA GLU A 30 -8.15 4.36 -0.36
C GLU A 30 -8.23 2.91 0.11
N ALA A 31 -8.93 2.07 -0.65
CA ALA A 31 -9.05 0.64 -0.42
C ALA A 31 -9.14 -0.08 -1.76
N HIS A 32 -8.33 -1.11 -1.92
CA HIS A 32 -8.05 -1.77 -3.19
C HIS A 32 -8.10 -3.28 -3.03
N GLY A 33 -8.76 -3.95 -3.97
CA GLY A 33 -8.65 -5.40 -4.11
C GLY A 33 -7.30 -5.77 -4.70
N THR A 34 -6.71 -6.87 -4.25
CA THR A 34 -5.35 -7.24 -4.61
C THR A 34 -5.22 -8.70 -5.00
N LEU A 35 -4.28 -8.97 -5.90
CA LEU A 35 -3.80 -10.32 -6.19
C LEU A 35 -2.58 -10.62 -5.32
N GLY A 36 -2.67 -11.63 -4.45
CA GLY A 36 -1.56 -12.03 -3.60
C GLY A 36 -2.01 -12.84 -2.38
N LEU A 37 -1.23 -12.78 -1.29
CA LEU A 37 -1.59 -13.42 -0.01
C LEU A 37 -2.68 -12.67 0.75
N TYR A 38 -2.92 -11.41 0.40
CA TYR A 38 -4.00 -10.59 0.94
C TYR A 38 -4.95 -10.23 -0.20
N ASP A 39 -6.24 -10.23 0.11
CA ASP A 39 -7.31 -9.98 -0.85
C ASP A 39 -7.56 -8.47 -1.01
N ILE A 40 -7.28 -7.69 0.05
CA ILE A 40 -7.52 -6.25 0.08
C ILE A 40 -6.38 -5.53 0.81
N VAL A 41 -6.00 -4.35 0.33
CA VAL A 41 -5.19 -3.38 1.06
C VAL A 41 -5.96 -2.07 1.20
N ALA A 42 -5.96 -1.50 2.40
CA ALA A 42 -6.56 -0.18 2.67
C ALA A 42 -5.55 0.75 3.34
N GLN A 43 -5.50 2.00 2.88
CA GLN A 43 -4.72 3.06 3.50
C GLN A 43 -5.63 3.93 4.36
N ILE A 44 -5.22 4.16 5.60
CA ILE A 44 -5.92 5.01 6.56
C ILE A 44 -5.04 6.21 6.90
N GLU A 45 -5.64 7.40 6.96
CA GLU A 45 -5.00 8.63 7.42
C GLU A 45 -5.87 9.33 8.45
N CYS A 46 -5.28 9.66 9.58
CA CYS A 46 -5.98 10.21 10.74
C CYS A 46 -5.12 11.25 11.46
N THR A 47 -5.71 11.91 12.47
CA THR A 47 -4.97 12.89 13.28
C THR A 47 -3.98 12.23 14.23
N THR A 48 -4.28 11.04 14.76
CA THR A 48 -3.45 10.30 15.73
C THR A 48 -3.51 8.79 15.51
N ASP A 49 -2.53 8.06 16.03
CA ASP A 49 -2.46 6.59 15.94
C ASP A 49 -3.59 5.91 16.74
N GLU A 50 -4.05 6.52 17.84
CA GLU A 50 -5.16 6.00 18.63
C GLU A 50 -6.46 5.96 17.81
N LYS A 51 -6.70 6.98 16.97
CA LYS A 51 -7.86 6.97 16.06
C LYS A 51 -7.75 5.88 15.00
N ILE A 52 -6.54 5.63 14.49
CA ILE A 52 -6.30 4.51 13.58
C ILE A 52 -6.64 3.20 14.28
N GLN A 53 -6.14 2.99 15.50
CA GLN A 53 -6.40 1.79 16.26
C GLN A 53 -7.90 1.62 16.56
N GLU A 54 -8.60 2.70 16.91
CA GLU A 54 -10.05 2.70 17.11
C GLU A 54 -10.78 2.28 15.83
N ILE A 55 -10.49 2.92 14.69
CA ILE A 55 -11.13 2.59 13.41
C ILE A 55 -10.86 1.12 13.02
N VAL A 56 -9.61 0.66 13.16
CA VAL A 56 -9.23 -0.73 12.86
C VAL A 56 -10.01 -1.71 13.74
N THR A 57 -10.08 -1.47 15.05
CA THR A 57 -10.65 -2.43 16.01
C THR A 57 -12.17 -2.39 16.08
N GLN A 58 -12.77 -1.20 15.97
CA GLN A 58 -14.21 -0.98 16.15
C GLN A 58 -14.99 -1.00 14.84
N GLN A 59 -14.34 -0.69 13.70
CA GLN A 59 -15.02 -0.61 12.41
C GLN A 59 -14.50 -1.68 11.46
N ILE A 60 -13.22 -1.64 11.07
CA ILE A 60 -12.67 -2.53 10.03
C ILE A 60 -12.82 -4.00 10.44
N ARG A 61 -12.28 -4.40 11.60
CA ARG A 61 -12.36 -5.80 12.08
C ARG A 61 -13.77 -6.27 12.44
N LYS A 62 -14.76 -5.37 12.41
CA LYS A 62 -16.18 -5.69 12.62
C LYS A 62 -16.95 -5.84 11.31
N ILE A 63 -16.37 -5.48 10.18
CA ILE A 63 -16.98 -5.72 8.86
C ILE A 63 -17.17 -7.24 8.70
N PRO A 64 -18.42 -7.72 8.56
CA PRO A 64 -18.68 -9.11 8.25
C PRO A 64 -17.94 -9.49 6.97
N LYS A 65 -17.45 -10.73 6.88
CA LYS A 65 -16.68 -11.29 5.73
C LYS A 65 -15.18 -11.03 5.76
N ILE A 66 -14.66 -10.14 6.62
CA ILE A 66 -13.22 -10.08 6.89
C ILE A 66 -12.85 -11.28 7.78
N HIS A 67 -11.92 -12.10 7.30
CA HIS A 67 -11.40 -13.27 8.02
C HIS A 67 -10.18 -12.90 8.88
N SER A 68 -9.25 -12.13 8.32
CA SER A 68 -8.02 -11.71 9.00
C SER A 68 -7.57 -10.34 8.53
N SER A 69 -6.81 -9.65 9.40
CA SER A 69 -6.21 -8.36 9.07
C SER A 69 -4.83 -8.20 9.71
N MET A 70 -3.96 -7.45 9.03
CA MET A 70 -2.66 -7.02 9.53
C MET A 70 -2.53 -5.51 9.33
N THR A 71 -2.04 -4.82 10.36
CA THR A 71 -1.85 -3.36 10.34
C THR A 71 -0.37 -3.04 10.30
N LEU A 72 0.04 -2.18 9.37
CA LEU A 72 1.37 -1.58 9.27
C LEU A 72 1.23 -0.09 9.55
N THR A 73 1.73 0.38 10.69
CA THR A 73 1.63 1.80 11.06
C THR A 73 2.84 2.55 10.52
N SER A 74 2.62 3.64 9.78
CA SER A 74 3.70 4.46 9.23
C SER A 74 4.46 5.16 10.35
N SER A 75 5.77 4.91 10.41
CA SER A 75 6.71 5.60 11.30
C SER A 75 7.30 6.84 10.64
N GLU A 76 7.67 6.72 9.37
CA GLU A 76 8.34 7.76 8.63
C GLU A 76 7.94 7.66 7.17
N SER A 77 7.51 8.78 6.60
CA SER A 77 7.13 8.86 5.20
C SER A 77 8.21 9.55 4.38
N GLY A 78 8.36 9.13 3.13
CA GLY A 78 9.17 9.89 2.19
C GLY A 78 8.54 11.25 1.90
N GLN A 79 8.94 12.30 2.61
CA GLN A 79 8.47 13.67 2.32
C GLN A 79 8.84 14.16 0.90
N LEU A 80 9.65 13.38 0.16
CA LEU A 80 10.17 13.70 -1.17
C LEU A 80 9.21 13.42 -2.33
N PHE A 81 8.11 12.69 -2.14
CA PHE A 81 7.25 12.27 -3.27
C PHE A 81 6.38 13.40 -3.87
N GLN A 82 6.20 14.52 -3.16
CA GLN A 82 5.23 15.56 -3.52
C GLN A 82 5.51 16.31 -4.83
N ILE A 83 6.75 16.27 -5.34
CA ILE A 83 7.14 17.01 -6.55
C ILE A 83 6.99 16.16 -7.82
N ALA A 84 7.25 14.84 -7.73
CA ALA A 84 7.21 13.94 -8.89
C ALA A 84 5.78 13.50 -9.24
N GLU A 85 4.89 13.38 -8.25
CA GLU A 85 3.55 12.81 -8.42
C GLU A 85 2.66 13.64 -9.38
N LYS A 86 2.69 14.97 -9.26
CA LYS A 86 1.88 15.87 -10.10
C LYS A 86 2.23 15.81 -11.58
N LEU A 87 3.49 15.57 -11.91
CA LEU A 87 3.99 15.57 -13.29
C LEU A 87 3.75 14.22 -13.96
N VAL A 88 3.95 13.12 -13.23
CA VAL A 88 3.76 11.77 -13.76
C VAL A 88 2.27 11.41 -13.87
N GLY A 89 1.44 11.80 -12.90
CA GLY A 89 -0.01 11.59 -12.96
C GLY A 89 -0.71 12.34 -14.10
N ALA A 90 -0.12 13.45 -14.57
CA ALA A 90 -0.60 14.17 -15.75
C ALA A 90 -0.21 13.50 -17.09
N MET A 91 0.85 12.68 -17.09
CA MET A 91 1.35 11.98 -18.29
C MET A 91 0.80 10.55 -18.42
N LEU A 92 0.48 9.89 -17.30
CA LEU A 92 -0.13 8.56 -17.29
C LEU A 92 -1.65 8.70 -17.51
N GLY A 93 -2.16 8.16 -18.62
CA GLY A 93 -3.60 8.09 -18.89
C GLY A 93 -4.33 7.10 -17.96
N LYS A 94 -5.63 6.85 -18.21
CA LYS A 94 -6.50 5.94 -17.40
C LYS A 94 -6.01 4.47 -17.27
N ASN A 95 -4.97 4.07 -18.00
CA ASN A 95 -4.47 2.70 -18.05
C ASN A 95 -3.24 2.45 -17.15
N SER A 96 -3.10 3.12 -16.00
CA SER A 96 -1.95 2.92 -15.12
C SER A 96 -2.01 1.62 -14.30
N SER A 97 -1.00 0.75 -14.35
CA SER A 97 -0.93 -0.44 -13.50
C SER A 97 -0.31 -0.11 -12.15
N GLN A 98 -0.90 -0.63 -11.07
CA GLN A 98 -0.53 -0.27 -9.70
C GLN A 98 -0.32 -1.49 -8.81
N ALA A 99 0.58 -1.35 -7.83
CA ALA A 99 0.77 -2.33 -6.78
C ALA A 99 1.25 -1.69 -5.49
N TYR A 100 0.93 -2.30 -4.35
CA TYR A 100 1.71 -2.12 -3.13
C TYR A 100 2.78 -3.19 -3.06
N VAL A 101 3.96 -2.81 -2.56
CA VAL A 101 5.04 -3.76 -2.28
C VAL A 101 5.48 -3.54 -0.85
N VAL A 102 5.53 -4.62 -0.08
CA VAL A 102 5.98 -4.64 1.31
C VAL A 102 7.29 -5.41 1.42
N PHE A 103 8.15 -5.00 2.33
CA PHE A 103 9.53 -5.46 2.40
C PHE A 103 9.94 -5.87 3.81
N HIS A 104 10.79 -6.88 3.88
CA HIS A 104 11.69 -7.04 5.01
C HIS A 104 13.08 -6.54 4.62
N CYS A 105 13.68 -5.73 5.48
CA CYS A 105 15.00 -5.15 5.30
C CYS A 105 16.03 -5.87 6.19
N GLU A 106 17.30 -5.65 5.89
CA GLU A 106 18.35 -5.84 6.88
C GLU A 106 18.14 -4.89 8.07
N LYS A 107 18.57 -5.33 9.25
CA LYS A 107 18.33 -4.60 10.50
C LYS A 107 18.97 -3.21 10.42
N GLY A 108 18.19 -2.16 10.63
CA GLY A 108 18.68 -0.77 10.56
C GLY A 108 18.81 -0.23 9.13
N GLN A 109 18.30 -0.95 8.12
CA GLN A 109 18.34 -0.55 6.71
C GLN A 109 16.99 -0.03 6.19
N GLU A 110 16.00 0.15 7.07
CA GLU A 110 14.64 0.58 6.71
C GLU A 110 14.67 1.99 6.10
N TYR A 111 15.36 2.93 6.74
CA TYR A 111 15.46 4.30 6.26
C TYR A 111 16.32 4.46 4.99
N PRO A 112 17.52 3.83 4.87
CA PRO A 112 18.24 3.76 3.60
C PRO A 112 17.39 3.17 2.45
N THR A 113 16.60 2.14 2.73
CA THR A 113 15.69 1.53 1.75
C THR A 113 14.63 2.54 1.31
N LEU A 114 13.97 3.23 2.25
CA LEU A 114 13.02 4.31 1.96
C LEU A 114 13.64 5.39 1.07
N LYS A 115 14.86 5.84 1.38
CA LYS A 115 15.59 6.84 0.57
C LYS A 115 15.89 6.37 -0.85
N ASN A 116 16.16 5.09 -1.04
CA ASN A 116 16.41 4.54 -2.37
C ASN A 116 15.11 4.38 -3.17
N LEU A 117 14.02 3.96 -2.53
CA LEU A 117 12.70 3.94 -3.14
C LEU A 117 12.28 5.34 -3.61
N CYS A 118 12.58 6.40 -2.85
CA CYS A 118 12.31 7.79 -3.24
C CYS A 118 12.98 8.24 -4.55
N LYS A 119 13.97 7.50 -5.06
CA LYS A 119 14.68 7.82 -6.30
C LYS A 119 14.07 7.12 -7.53
N ILE A 120 13.13 6.20 -7.33
CA ILE A 120 12.47 5.45 -8.41
C ILE A 120 11.22 6.23 -8.84
N PRO A 121 11.14 6.70 -10.12
CA PRO A 121 10.06 7.57 -10.58
C PRO A 121 8.64 7.00 -10.46
N GLU A 122 8.51 5.68 -10.55
CA GLU A 122 7.25 4.96 -10.47
C GLU A 122 6.74 4.80 -9.03
N ILE A 123 7.58 5.08 -8.03
CA ILE A 123 7.15 5.09 -6.62
C ILE A 123 6.37 6.36 -6.36
N LYS A 124 5.10 6.21 -6.01
CA LYS A 124 4.20 7.31 -5.65
C LYS A 124 4.22 7.61 -4.17
N GLU A 125 4.42 6.58 -3.38
CA GLU A 125 4.40 6.68 -1.94
C GLU A 125 5.27 5.58 -1.36
N ALA A 126 5.99 5.86 -0.27
CA ALA A 126 6.69 4.85 0.49
C ALA A 126 6.87 5.32 1.94
N ASP A 127 6.73 4.38 2.86
CA ASP A 127 6.88 4.60 4.29
C ASP A 127 7.70 3.48 4.93
N VAL A 128 8.51 3.85 5.92
CA VAL A 128 8.97 2.92 6.95
C VAL A 128 7.78 2.65 7.87
N VAL A 129 7.52 1.38 8.16
CA VAL A 129 6.35 0.96 8.93
C VAL A 129 6.73 0.12 10.13
N PHE A 130 5.90 0.20 11.17
CA PHE A 130 5.88 -0.74 12.28
C PHE A 130 4.84 -1.82 12.02
N GLY A 131 5.23 -3.08 12.18
CA GLY A 131 4.35 -4.22 12.01
C GLY A 131 5.17 -5.47 11.68
N TYR A 132 4.60 -6.35 10.86
CA TYR A 132 5.32 -7.52 10.37
C TYR A 132 6.41 -7.15 9.36
N TYR A 133 6.14 -6.18 8.49
CA TYR A 133 7.08 -5.66 7.50
C TYR A 133 7.76 -4.39 7.99
N ASP A 134 8.86 -4.03 7.33
CA ASP A 134 9.71 -2.90 7.71
C ASP A 134 9.46 -1.65 6.83
N VAL A 135 9.13 -1.86 5.55
CA VAL A 135 8.86 -0.80 4.58
C VAL A 135 7.68 -1.21 3.68
N ILE A 136 6.90 -0.24 3.22
CA ILE A 136 5.88 -0.39 2.19
C ILE A 136 6.01 0.72 1.15
N CYS A 137 5.74 0.42 -0.12
CA CYS A 137 5.60 1.43 -1.17
C CYS A 137 4.43 1.17 -2.11
N ARG A 138 3.81 2.26 -2.60
CA ARG A 138 2.86 2.26 -3.72
C ARG A 138 3.60 2.57 -5.02
N VAL A 139 3.50 1.65 -5.97
CA VAL A 139 4.11 1.75 -7.31
C VAL A 139 3.00 1.97 -8.33
N GLU A 140 3.21 2.88 -9.26
CA GLU A 140 2.29 3.13 -10.36
C GLU A 140 3.06 3.37 -11.66
N SER A 141 2.63 2.69 -12.72
CA SER A 141 3.30 2.68 -14.02
C SER A 141 2.29 2.71 -15.16
N SER A 142 2.75 2.85 -16.40
CA SER A 142 1.91 2.93 -17.60
C SER A 142 1.33 1.60 -18.09
N SER A 143 1.89 0.46 -17.66
CA SER A 143 1.44 -0.87 -18.07
C SER A 143 1.91 -1.94 -17.09
N GLU A 144 1.29 -3.12 -17.13
CA GLU A 144 1.67 -4.24 -16.26
C GLU A 144 3.11 -4.72 -16.51
N GLU A 145 3.56 -4.72 -17.77
CA GLU A 145 4.94 -5.08 -18.11
C GLU A 145 5.95 -4.11 -17.46
N VAL A 146 5.68 -2.80 -17.52
CA VAL A 146 6.53 -1.79 -16.88
C VAL A 146 6.46 -1.94 -15.35
N LEU A 147 5.27 -2.17 -14.78
CA LEU A 147 5.14 -2.43 -13.35
C LEU A 147 6.01 -3.61 -12.90
N GLN A 148 5.93 -4.72 -13.62
CA GLN A 148 6.69 -5.92 -13.32
C GLN A 148 8.20 -5.68 -13.45
N ASP A 149 8.62 -4.94 -14.48
CA ASP A 149 10.00 -4.50 -14.64
C ASP A 149 10.48 -3.73 -13.41
N VAL A 150 9.82 -2.62 -13.04
CA VAL A 150 10.36 -1.81 -11.94
C VAL A 150 10.33 -2.57 -10.62
N ILE A 151 9.32 -3.42 -10.37
CA ILE A 151 9.29 -4.25 -9.17
C ILE A 151 10.46 -5.26 -9.17
N THR A 152 10.72 -5.94 -10.27
CA THR A 152 11.72 -7.02 -10.32
C THR A 152 13.15 -6.52 -10.45
N ARG A 153 13.39 -5.44 -11.21
CA ARG A 153 14.73 -4.93 -11.51
C ARG A 153 15.11 -3.73 -10.64
N ALA A 154 14.22 -2.75 -10.47
CA ALA A 154 14.54 -1.55 -9.70
C ALA A 154 14.36 -1.78 -8.19
N ILE A 155 13.18 -2.23 -7.76
CA ILE A 155 12.84 -2.39 -6.35
C ILE A 155 13.56 -3.60 -5.75
N ARG A 156 13.41 -4.80 -6.31
CA ARG A 156 14.08 -6.01 -5.81
C ARG A 156 15.58 -6.04 -6.06
N GLY A 157 16.10 -5.13 -6.89
CA GLY A 157 17.52 -4.89 -7.07
C GLY A 157 18.14 -3.94 -6.03
N LEU A 158 17.33 -3.33 -5.16
CA LEU A 158 17.85 -2.46 -4.10
C LEU A 158 18.72 -3.25 -3.12
N PRO A 159 19.83 -2.65 -2.63
CA PRO A 159 20.63 -3.27 -1.60
C PRO A 159 19.82 -3.42 -0.30
N ASN A 160 20.19 -4.42 0.51
CA ASN A 160 19.69 -4.63 1.87
C ASN A 160 18.20 -5.02 1.98
N LEU A 161 17.57 -5.39 0.87
CA LEU A 161 16.24 -6.00 0.83
C LEU A 161 16.39 -7.51 1.03
N LYS A 162 15.75 -8.08 2.06
CA LYS A 162 15.79 -9.53 2.32
C LYS A 162 14.72 -10.26 1.53
N THR A 163 13.48 -9.82 1.67
CA THR A 163 12.32 -10.40 1.02
C THR A 163 11.30 -9.32 0.72
N SER A 164 10.43 -9.58 -0.26
CA SER A 164 9.34 -8.68 -0.63
C SER A 164 8.08 -9.46 -0.97
N MET A 165 6.94 -8.82 -0.81
CA MET A 165 5.65 -9.28 -1.33
C MET A 165 5.01 -8.17 -2.14
N THR A 166 4.41 -8.55 -3.26
CA THR A 166 3.68 -7.64 -4.14
C THR A 166 2.19 -7.92 -3.99
N LEU A 167 1.42 -6.84 -3.85
CA LEU A 167 -0.03 -6.81 -3.87
C LEU A 167 -0.46 -6.01 -5.11
N ASN A 168 -0.65 -6.72 -6.23
CA ASN A 168 -1.08 -6.08 -7.47
C ASN A 168 -2.53 -5.65 -7.34
N ILE A 169 -2.84 -4.39 -7.65
CA ILE A 169 -4.20 -3.84 -7.52
C ILE A 169 -5.08 -4.32 -8.68
N ILE A 170 -6.27 -4.84 -8.34
CA ILE A 170 -7.28 -5.30 -9.29
C ILE A 170 -8.30 -4.18 -9.50
N LYS A 171 -8.14 -3.41 -10.58
CA LYS A 171 -9.00 -2.26 -10.91
C LYS A 171 -10.47 -2.62 -11.05
N GLU A 172 -10.78 -3.82 -11.50
CA GLU A 172 -12.15 -4.32 -11.71
C GLU A 172 -12.92 -4.51 -10.39
N GLN A 173 -12.21 -4.50 -9.25
CA GLN A 173 -12.78 -4.55 -7.92
C GLN A 173 -12.97 -3.17 -7.28
N GLU A 174 -12.48 -2.11 -7.92
CA GLU A 174 -12.78 -0.74 -7.51
C GLU A 174 -14.25 -0.40 -7.80
N SER A 175 -14.84 0.40 -6.92
CA SER A 175 -16.19 0.94 -7.09
C SER A 175 -16.24 1.93 -8.26
N LYS A 176 -17.29 1.83 -9.08
CA LYS A 176 -17.60 2.81 -10.14
C LYS A 176 -18.20 4.08 -9.57
#